data_AF-A0AAN5IDM1-F1
#
_entry.id   AF-A0AAN5IDM1-F1
#
_cell.length_a   1.000
_cell.length_b   1.000
_cell.length_c   1.000
_cell.angle_alpha   90.00
_cell.angle_beta   90.00
_cell.angle_gamma   90.00
#
_symmetry.space_group_name_H-M   'P 1'
#
loop_
_entity.id
_entity.type
_entity.pdbx_description
1 polymer ?
#
loop_
_entity_poly.entity_id
_entity_poly.type
_entity_poly.pdbx_seq_one_letter_code
_entity_poly.pdbx_strand_id
1 'polypeptide(L)' 'VLKPLTQVTKEELMDYVNERIVRPKWLLRVELSTTLPRTSCGAIMRRVLAEAANLSIDAFPTSIAN' A
#
# COMPACT_ATOMS: atom_id res chain seq x y z
N VAL A 1 -14.49 0.14 0.57
CA VAL A 1 -14.67 1.57 0.88
C VAL A 1 -15.04 1.65 2.36
N LEU A 2 -14.31 2.44 3.16
CA LEU A 2 -14.60 2.58 4.58
C LEU A 2 -15.93 3.31 4.76
N LYS A 3 -16.63 3.05 5.87
CA LYS A 3 -17.83 3.80 6.22
C LYS A 3 -17.45 5.29 6.44
N PRO A 4 -18.34 6.23 6.10
CA PRO A 4 -18.11 7.65 6.39
C PRO A 4 -17.75 7.85 7.87
N LEU A 5 -16.80 8.76 8.16
CA LEU A 5 -16.30 9.08 9.51
C LEU A 5 -15.51 7.97 10.21
N THR A 6 -15.23 6.84 9.54
CA THR A 6 -14.34 5.82 10.08
C THR A 6 -12.90 6.13 9.65
N GLN A 7 -12.02 6.33 10.63
CA GLN A 7 -10.58 6.40 10.41
C GLN A 7 -9.99 5.01 10.63
N VAL A 8 -9.05 4.62 9.78
CA VAL A 8 -8.35 3.34 9.89
C VAL A 8 -6.88 3.60 9.67
N THR A 9 -6.03 3.01 10.50
CA THR A 9 -4.59 3.11 10.39
C THR A 9 -4.04 2.15 9.33
N LYS A 10 -2.77 2.32 8.94
CA LYS A 10 -2.14 1.41 7.99
C LYS A 10 -1.94 0.02 8.60
N GLU A 11 -1.63 0.00 9.89
CA GLU A 11 -1.41 -1.20 10.70
C GLU A 11 -2.71 -2.00 10.81
N GLU A 12 -3.83 -1.35 11.11
CA GLU A 12 -5.15 -2.01 11.16
C GLU A 12 -5.54 -2.63 9.82
N LEU A 13 -5.21 -1.97 8.70
CA LEU A 13 -5.42 -2.53 7.35
C LEU A 13 -4.54 -3.75 7.09
N MET A 14 -3.26 -3.67 7.49
CA MET A 14 -2.32 -4.79 7.35
C MET A 14 -2.76 -5.98 8.17
N ASP A 15 -3.08 -5.79 9.44
CA ASP A 15 -3.54 -6.84 10.35
C ASP A 15 -4.82 -7.50 9.81
N TYR A 16 -5.80 -6.68 9.42
CA TYR A 16 -7.04 -7.16 8.83
C TYR A 16 -6.81 -8.06 7.61
N VAL A 17 -5.89 -7.70 6.72
CA VAL A 17 -5.60 -8.50 5.51
C VAL A 17 -4.77 -9.74 5.86
N ASN A 18 -3.74 -9.59 6.69
CA ASN A 18 -2.79 -10.65 7.01
C ASN A 18 -3.42 -11.79 7.82
N GLU A 19 -4.41 -11.50 8.67
CA GLU A 19 -5.22 -12.52 9.36
C GLU A 19 -5.99 -13.44 8.41
N ARG A 20 -6.29 -12.98 7.18
CA ARG A 20 -7.15 -13.70 6.21
C ARG A 20 -6.38 -14.44 5.13
N ILE A 21 -5.06 -14.28 5.08
CA ILE A 21 -4.21 -14.86 4.03
C ILE A 21 -3.01 -15.60 4.63
N VAL A 22 -2.46 -16.55 3.88
CA VAL A 22 -1.28 -17.31 4.29
C VAL A 22 -0.04 -16.41 4.41
N ARG A 23 0.84 -16.70 5.37
CA ARG A 23 2.07 -15.93 5.66
C ARG A 23 2.89 -15.46 4.44
N PRO A 24 3.19 -16.28 3.41
CA PRO A 24 4.01 -15.82 2.29
C PRO A 24 3.34 -14.74 1.42
N LYS A 25 2.02 -14.51 1.61
CA LYS A 25 1.27 -13.46 0.91
C LYS A 25 1.00 -12.25 1.78
N TRP A 26 1.52 -12.21 3.00
CA TRP A 26 1.30 -11.09 3.91
C TRP A 26 1.77 -9.78 3.29
N LEU A 27 0.96 -8.75 3.49
CA LEU A 27 1.32 -7.38 3.19
C LEU A 27 2.45 -6.97 4.13
N LEU A 28 3.55 -6.48 3.55
CA LEU A 28 4.69 -5.93 4.28
C LEU A 28 4.59 -4.41 4.44
N ARG A 29 3.80 -3.75 3.59
CA ARG A 29 3.62 -2.30 3.60
C ARG A 29 2.26 -1.93 3.01
N VAL A 30 1.69 -0.83 3.51
CA VAL A 30 0.50 -0.18 2.95
C VAL A 30 0.78 1.31 2.78
N GLU A 31 0.48 1.83 1.59
CA GLU A 31 0.50 3.25 1.29
C GLU A 31 -0.90 3.73 0.98
N LEU A 32 -1.27 4.88 1.53
CA LEU A 32 -2.57 5.50 1.31
C LEU A 32 -2.41 6.58 0.24
N SER A 33 -3.26 6.51 -0.78
CA SER A 33 -3.35 7.51 -1.84
C SER A 33 -4.80 7.99 -1.95
N THR A 34 -4.96 9.26 -2.31
CA THR A 34 -6.27 9.85 -2.60
C THR A 34 -6.88 9.27 -3.88
N THR A 35 -6.04 8.87 -4.84
CA THR A 35 -6.48 8.36 -6.14
C THR A 35 -5.57 7.23 -6.64
N LEU A 36 -6.13 6.35 -7.47
CA LEU A 36 -5.36 5.36 -8.20
C LEU A 36 -5.16 5.84 -9.65
N PRO A 37 -3.92 5.83 -10.17
CA PRO A 37 -3.66 6.21 -11.56
C PRO A 37 -4.34 5.20 -12.49
N ARG A 38 -5.05 5.73 -13.49
CA ARG A 38 -5.82 4.95 -14.46
C ARG A 38 -5.50 5.40 -15.89
N THR A 39 -5.57 4.46 -16.81
CA THR A 39 -5.52 4.74 -18.25
C THR A 39 -6.79 5.47 -18.70
N SER A 40 -6.79 5.98 -19.93
CA SER A 40 -7.98 6.59 -20.57
C SER A 40 -9.18 5.63 -20.65
N CYS A 41 -8.94 4.32 -20.70
CA CYS A 41 -9.98 3.29 -20.63
C CYS A 41 -10.33 2.84 -19.19
N GLY A 42 -9.76 3.47 -18.16
CA GLY A 42 -10.09 3.24 -16.75
C GLY A 42 -9.33 2.08 -16.08
N ALA A 43 -8.41 1.42 -16.78
CA ALA A 43 -7.59 0.35 -16.23
C ALA A 43 -6.54 0.91 -15.26
N ILE A 44 -6.27 0.21 -14.15
CA ILE A 44 -5.27 0.65 -13.16
C ILE A 44 -3.87 0.54 -13.77
N MET A 45 -3.11 1.63 -13.68
CA MET A 45 -1.72 1.70 -14.15
C MET A 45 -0.77 1.04 -13.13
N ARG A 46 -0.82 -0.29 -13.03
CA ARG A 46 -0.03 -1.07 -12.07
C ARG A 46 1.48 -0.84 -12.19
N ARG A 47 1.99 -0.61 -13.41
CA ARG A 47 3.41 -0.32 -13.64
C ARG A 47 3.85 0.97 -12.93
N VAL A 48 3.07 2.04 -13.07
CA VAL A 48 3.33 3.32 -12.40
C VAL A 48 3.27 3.16 -10.88
N LEU A 49 2.29 2.39 -10.38
CA LEU A 49 2.19 2.09 -8.95
C LEU A 49 3.40 1.28 -8.44
N ALA A 50 3.90 0.32 -9.22
CA ALA A 50 5.08 -0.45 -8.86
C ALA A 50 6.35 0.43 -8.83
N GLU A 51 6.51 1.32 -9.81
CA GLU A 51 7.61 2.28 -9.86
C GLU A 51 7.55 3.26 -8.67
N ALA A 52 6.37 3.79 -8.35
CA ALA A 52 6.18 4.66 -7.19
C ALA A 52 6.47 3.95 -5.87
N ALA A 53 6.04 2.69 -5.72
CA ALA A 53 6.32 1.89 -4.54
C ALA A 53 7.80 1.55 -4.37
N ASN A 54 8.58 1.49 -5.46
CA ASN A 54 10.02 1.35 -5.39
C ASN A 54 10.69 2.67 -4.98
N LEU A 55 10.27 3.79 -5.56
CA LEU A 55 10.82 5.11 -5.22
C LEU A 55 10.55 5.51 -3.75
N SER A 56 9.40 5.12 -3.19
CA SER A 56 9.11 5.39 -1.78
C SER A 56 9.98 4.58 -0.81
N ILE A 57 10.59 3.46 -1.27
CA ILE A 57 11.59 2.70 -0.50
C ILE A 57 12.90 3.49 -0.45
N ASP A 58 13.30 4.13 -1.54
CA ASP A 58 14.58 4.81 -1.65
C ASP A 58 14.58 6.20 -0.99
N ALA A 59 13.40 6.83 -0.84
CA ALA A 59 13.25 8.14 -0.21
C ALA A 59 13.47 8.13 1.32
N PHE A 60 13.39 6.96 1.95
CA PHE A 60 13.82 6.76 3.32
C PHE A 60 14.98 5.76 3.28
N PRO A 61 16.25 6.20 3.31
CA PRO A 61 17.31 5.28 3.62
C PRO A 61 16.95 4.67 4.98
N THR A 62 16.63 3.39 4.98
CA THR A 62 16.57 2.59 6.19
C THR A 62 17.96 2.73 6.80
N SER A 63 18.11 3.67 7.73
CA SER A 63 19.22 3.68 8.67
C SER A 63 19.04 2.39 9.45
N ILE A 64 19.61 1.32 8.92
CA ILE A 64 19.88 0.11 9.67
C ILE A 64 20.96 0.54 10.66
N ALA A 65 20.51 1.04 11.81
CA ALA A 65 21.32 1.14 13.00
C ALA A 65 21.41 -0.26 13.62
N ASN A 66 22.58 -0.88 13.45
CA ASN A 66 23.40 -1.58 14.45
C ASN A 66 24.34 -2.57 13.77
#